data_AF-U5LFM1-F1
#
_entry.id   AF-U5LFM1-F1
#
_cell.length_a   1.000
_cell.length_b   1.000
_cell.length_c   1.000
_cell.angle_alpha   90.00
_cell.angle_beta   90.00
_cell.angle_gamma   90.00
#
_symmetry.space_group_name_H-M   'P 1'
#
loop_
_entity.id
_entity.type
_entity.pdbx_description
1 polymer ?
#
loop_
_entity_poly.entity_id
_entity_poly.type
_entity_poly.pdbx_seq_one_letter_code
_entity_poly.pdbx_strand_id
1 'polypeptide(L)'
;MSSVERLYVLTAGLIEKLEQGDERDEKIGWIEAALEERDQLMKEVQPPYSEGEKAFGKKLLDLNIRLSQLLQKEKAMIQKDIKGLSIKKESNNKYVNPYQSMATDGMFYDKRK
;
A
#
# COMPACT_ATOMS: atom_id res chain seq x y z
N MET A 1 9.25 11.17 -28.23
CA MET A 1 8.78 11.48 -26.87
C MET A 1 9.98 11.79 -26.01
N SER A 2 9.98 12.95 -25.33
CA SER A 2 11.07 13.33 -24.42
C SER A 2 10.97 12.61 -23.06
N SER A 3 12.02 12.67 -22.24
CA SER A 3 12.01 12.08 -20.88
C SER A 3 10.92 12.70 -20.00
N VAL A 4 10.70 14.01 -20.11
CA VAL A 4 9.64 14.74 -19.39
C VAL A 4 8.24 14.27 -19.82
N GLU A 5 8.04 14.06 -21.11
CA GLU A 5 6.77 13.58 -21.66
C GLU A 5 6.47 12.14 -21.22
N ARG A 6 7.48 11.26 -21.24
CA ARG A 6 7.36 9.88 -20.73
C ARG A 6 7.02 9.86 -19.25
N LEU A 7 7.71 10.69 -18.45
CA LEU A 7 7.45 10.81 -17.02
C LEU A 7 6.02 11.30 -16.73
N TYR A 8 5.51 12.22 -17.55
CA TYR A 8 4.13 12.69 -17.50
C TYR A 8 3.13 11.56 -17.79
N VAL A 9 3.30 10.85 -18.90
CA VAL A 9 2.42 9.73 -19.30
C VAL A 9 2.41 8.63 -18.25
N LEU A 10 3.58 8.23 -17.75
CA LEU A 10 3.70 7.20 -16.73
C LEU A 10 3.04 7.63 -15.40
N THR A 11 3.24 8.89 -14.99
CA THR A 11 2.59 9.43 -13.78
C THR A 11 1.06 9.46 -13.93
N ALA A 12 0.53 9.80 -15.11
CA ALA A 12 -0.90 9.78 -15.38
C ALA A 12 -1.47 8.34 -15.34
N GLY A 13 -0.78 7.38 -15.96
CA GLY A 13 -1.17 5.97 -15.93
C GLY A 13 -1.14 5.38 -14.51
N LEU A 14 -0.17 5.78 -13.69
CA LEU A 14 -0.11 5.42 -12.26
C LEU A 14 -1.35 5.88 -11.50
N ILE A 15 -1.77 7.12 -11.71
CA ILE A 15 -2.97 7.69 -11.08
C ILE A 15 -4.22 6.92 -11.52
N GLU A 16 -4.37 6.67 -12.82
CA GLU A 16 -5.51 5.92 -13.37
C GLU A 16 -5.60 4.52 -12.74
N LYS A 17 -4.48 3.81 -12.66
CA LYS A 17 -4.43 2.47 -12.05
C LYS A 17 -4.69 2.49 -10.56
N LEU A 18 -4.21 3.50 -9.84
CA LEU A 18 -4.52 3.68 -8.41
C LEU A 18 -6.01 3.93 -8.18
N GLU A 19 -6.69 4.61 -9.10
CA GLU A 19 -8.12 4.93 -9.02
C GLU A 19 -9.03 3.77 -9.47
N GLN A 20 -8.56 2.90 -10.38
CA GLN A 20 -9.25 1.66 -10.74
C GLN A 20 -9.24 0.71 -9.53
N GLY A 21 -10.44 0.33 -9.07
CA GLY A 21 -10.67 -0.36 -7.79
C GLY A 21 -10.54 -1.88 -7.81
N ASP A 22 -10.18 -2.49 -8.94
CA ASP A 22 -10.29 -3.94 -9.13
C ASP A 22 -8.92 -4.64 -9.25
N GLU A 23 -8.87 -5.87 -8.72
CA GLU A 23 -7.74 -6.83 -8.67
C GLU A 23 -6.45 -6.33 -7.99
N ARG A 24 -6.46 -6.42 -6.66
CA ARG A 24 -5.43 -5.88 -5.76
C ARG A 24 -4.01 -6.42 -6.02
N ASP A 25 -3.84 -7.71 -6.30
CA ASP A 25 -2.50 -8.31 -6.35
C ASP A 25 -1.76 -7.99 -7.65
N GLU A 26 -2.43 -8.11 -8.81
CA GLU A 26 -1.84 -7.73 -10.10
C GLU A 26 -1.58 -6.21 -10.19
N LYS A 27 -2.47 -5.42 -9.58
CA LYS A 27 -2.31 -3.97 -9.45
C LYS A 27 -1.06 -3.58 -8.67
N ILE A 28 -0.74 -4.26 -7.56
CA ILE A 28 0.44 -3.94 -6.75
C ILE A 28 1.73 -4.15 -7.56
N GLY A 29 1.87 -5.29 -8.23
CA GLY A 29 3.06 -5.58 -9.04
C GLY A 29 3.26 -4.56 -10.17
N TRP A 30 2.18 -4.15 -10.82
CA TRP A 30 2.25 -3.10 -11.85
C TRP A 30 2.64 -1.73 -11.26
N ILE A 31 2.08 -1.34 -10.12
CA ILE A 31 2.41 -0.07 -9.45
C ILE A 31 3.88 -0.05 -9.04
N GLU A 32 4.42 -1.14 -8.50
CA GLU A 32 5.82 -1.23 -8.10
C GLU A 32 6.75 -1.05 -9.32
N ALA A 33 6.49 -1.78 -10.40
CA ALA A 33 7.26 -1.66 -11.64
C ALA A 33 7.20 -0.23 -12.21
N ALA A 34 6.01 0.38 -12.23
CA ALA A 34 5.82 1.74 -12.70
C ALA A 34 6.50 2.79 -11.80
N LEU A 35 6.56 2.58 -10.48
CA LEU A 35 7.29 3.47 -9.57
C LEU A 35 8.81 3.37 -9.78
N GLU A 36 9.34 2.18 -10.06
CA GLU A 36 10.76 1.98 -10.35
C GLU A 36 11.16 2.59 -11.69
N GLU A 37 10.37 2.39 -12.75
CA GLU A 37 10.55 3.05 -14.03
C GLU A 37 10.50 4.58 -13.88
N ARG A 38 9.58 5.08 -13.04
CA ARG A 38 9.46 6.51 -12.76
C ARG A 38 10.72 7.06 -12.08
N ASP A 39 11.33 6.33 -11.15
CA ASP A 39 12.58 6.74 -10.50
C ASP A 39 13.74 6.82 -11.48
N GLN A 40 13.82 5.88 -12.42
CA GLN A 40 14.81 5.89 -13.49
C GLN A 40 14.61 7.10 -14.42
N LEU A 41 13.37 7.33 -14.90
CA LEU A 41 13.05 8.47 -15.76
C LEU A 41 13.32 9.82 -15.10
N MET A 42 13.09 9.95 -13.78
CA MET A 42 13.41 11.19 -13.06
C MET A 42 14.90 11.55 -13.11
N LYS A 43 15.81 10.56 -13.19
CA LYS A 43 17.26 10.80 -13.30
C LYS A 43 17.66 11.31 -14.69
N GLU A 44 16.87 11.00 -15.70
CA GLU A 44 17.05 11.40 -17.11
C GLU A 44 16.44 12.78 -17.43
N VAL A 45 15.59 13.30 -16.55
CA VAL A 45 15.01 14.65 -16.69
C VAL A 45 16.06 15.69 -16.26
N GLN A 46 16.80 16.20 -17.24
CA GLN A 46 17.84 17.21 -17.03
C GLN A 46 17.70 18.38 -18.02
N PRO A 47 18.11 19.59 -17.63
CA PRO A 47 18.11 20.75 -18.53
C PRO A 47 19.14 20.60 -19.65
N PRO A 48 18.98 21.31 -20.79
CA PRO A 48 17.97 22.35 -21.06
C PRO A 48 16.61 21.81 -21.53
N TYR A 49 15.53 22.49 -21.15
CA TYR A 49 14.15 22.10 -21.50
C TYR A 49 13.54 23.00 -22.60
N SER A 50 12.89 22.37 -23.57
CA SER A 50 12.04 23.03 -24.57
C SER A 50 10.77 23.63 -23.95
N GLU A 51 10.08 24.52 -24.68
CA GLU A 51 8.81 25.11 -24.21
C GLU A 51 7.71 24.05 -24.01
N GLY A 52 7.65 23.04 -24.88
CA GLY A 52 6.73 21.91 -24.74
C GLY A 52 6.99 21.12 -23.46
N GLU A 53 8.26 20.84 -23.15
CA GLU A 53 8.65 20.15 -21.92
C GLU A 53 8.34 20.96 -20.66
N LYS A 54 8.49 22.30 -20.71
CA LYS A 54 8.06 23.17 -19.59
C LYS A 54 6.56 23.09 -19.35
N ALA A 55 5.74 22.97 -20.41
CA ALA A 55 4.30 22.80 -20.27
C ALA A 55 3.95 21.44 -19.63
N PHE A 56 4.60 20.36 -20.05
CA PHE A 56 4.45 19.05 -19.42
C PHE A 56 4.94 19.04 -17.98
N GLY A 57 6.07 19.67 -17.70
CA GLY A 57 6.63 19.80 -16.35
C GLY A 57 5.67 20.51 -15.38
N LYS A 58 4.99 21.57 -15.81
CA LYS A 58 3.95 22.22 -15.00
C LYS A 58 2.81 21.27 -14.65
N LYS A 59 2.24 20.57 -15.64
CA LYS A 59 1.18 19.59 -15.42
C LYS A 59 1.63 18.41 -14.55
N LEU A 60 2.89 18.00 -14.69
CA LEU A 60 3.49 16.92 -13.92
C LEU A 60 3.54 17.25 -12.42
N LEU A 61 3.75 18.51 -12.04
CA LEU A 61 3.72 18.92 -10.63
C LEU A 61 2.34 18.67 -10.00
N ASP A 62 1.26 19.03 -10.70
CA ASP A 62 -0.10 18.80 -10.24
C ASP A 62 -0.41 17.30 -10.12
N LEU A 63 0.02 16.51 -11.12
CA LEU A 63 -0.12 15.05 -11.08
C LEU A 63 0.69 14.45 -9.93
N ASN A 64 1.88 14.95 -9.63
CA ASN A 64 2.70 14.44 -8.54
C ASN A 64 2.03 14.64 -7.17
N ILE A 65 1.33 15.75 -6.97
CA ILE A 65 0.54 16.01 -5.75
C ILE A 65 -0.57 14.96 -5.64
N ARG A 66 -1.35 14.76 -6.71
CA ARG A 66 -2.44 13.76 -6.73
C ARG A 66 -1.93 12.34 -6.52
N LEU A 67 -0.86 11.96 -7.21
CA LEU A 67 -0.23 10.64 -7.07
C LEU A 67 0.21 10.40 -5.62
N SER A 68 0.84 11.39 -4.99
CA SER A 68 1.28 11.28 -3.59
C SER A 68 0.11 11.03 -2.64
N GLN A 69 -1.02 11.70 -2.83
CA GLN A 69 -2.23 11.50 -2.02
C GLN A 69 -2.81 10.09 -2.21
N LEU A 70 -2.87 9.60 -3.45
CA LEU A 70 -3.38 8.25 -3.74
C LEU A 70 -2.48 7.17 -3.14
N LEU A 71 -1.15 7.30 -3.24
CA LEU A 71 -0.21 6.36 -2.63
C LEU A 71 -0.29 6.37 -1.10
N GLN A 72 -0.49 7.54 -0.48
CA GLN A 72 -0.74 7.62 0.96
C GLN A 72 -2.03 6.91 1.38
N LYS A 73 -3.10 7.07 0.59
CA LYS A 73 -4.38 6.38 0.80
C LYS A 73 -4.21 4.87 0.70
N GLU A 74 -3.54 4.37 -0.35
CA GLU A 74 -3.25 2.94 -0.52
C GLU A 74 -2.43 2.38 0.64
N LYS A 75 -1.36 3.08 1.03
CA LYS A 75 -0.56 2.71 2.20
C LYS A 75 -1.41 2.59 3.47
N ALA A 76 -2.32 3.54 3.70
CA ALA A 76 -3.21 3.51 4.86
C ALA A 76 -4.19 2.32 4.82
N MET A 77 -4.71 1.97 3.64
CA MET A 77 -5.57 0.79 3.48
C MET A 77 -4.80 -0.50 3.76
N ILE A 78 -3.59 -0.66 3.23
CA ILE A 78 -2.72 -1.81 3.52
C ILE A 78 -2.44 -1.93 5.02
N GLN A 79 -2.09 -0.82 5.69
CA GLN A 79 -1.85 -0.81 7.13
C GLN A 79 -3.08 -1.21 7.95
N LYS A 80 -4.28 -0.79 7.52
CA LYS A 80 -5.54 -1.17 8.15
C LYS A 80 -5.79 -2.67 8.03
N ASP A 81 -5.53 -3.26 6.86
CA ASP A 81 -5.71 -4.69 6.63
C ASP A 81 -4.76 -5.52 7.49
N ILE A 82 -3.48 -5.13 7.57
CA ILE A 82 -2.49 -5.79 8.43
C ILE A 82 -2.95 -5.78 9.90
N LYS A 83 -3.41 -4.63 10.40
CA LYS A 83 -3.95 -4.51 11.76
C LYS A 83 -5.17 -5.39 11.97
N GLY A 84 -6.09 -5.42 11.00
CA GLY A 84 -7.29 -6.26 11.05
C GLY A 84 -6.96 -7.75 11.11
N LEU A 85 -5.97 -8.20 10.35
CA LEU A 85 -5.49 -9.59 10.39
C LEU A 85 -4.87 -9.95 11.74
N SER A 86 -4.08 -9.05 12.34
CA SER A 86 -3.50 -9.27 13.67
C SER A 86 -4.58 -9.40 14.75
N ILE A 87 -5.57 -8.50 14.75
CA ILE A 87 -6.68 -8.53 15.71
C ILE A 87 -7.50 -9.84 15.58
N LYS A 88 -7.79 -10.28 14.35
CA LYS A 88 -8.50 -11.55 14.11
C LYS A 88 -7.73 -12.76 14.62
N LYS A 89 -6.39 -12.77 14.50
CA LYS A 89 -5.54 -13.83 15.05
C LYS A 89 -5.58 -13.86 16.59
N GLU A 90 -5.46 -12.69 17.22
CA GLU A 90 -5.54 -12.57 18.69
C GLU A 90 -6.90 -12.99 19.23
N SER A 91 -8.00 -12.58 18.59
CA SER A 91 -9.34 -12.98 19.02
C SER A 91 -9.54 -14.48 18.84
N ASN A 92 -9.15 -15.06 17.71
CA ASN A 92 -9.27 -16.50 17.49
C ASN A 92 -8.47 -17.33 18.53
N ASN A 93 -7.25 -16.90 18.89
CA ASN A 93 -6.48 -17.56 19.96
C ASN A 93 -7.15 -17.49 21.34
N LYS A 94 -7.86 -16.39 21.66
CA LYS A 94 -8.62 -16.27 22.92
C LYS A 94 -9.85 -17.18 22.97
N TYR A 95 -10.49 -17.45 21.82
CA TYR A 95 -11.65 -18.35 21.74
C TYR A 95 -11.26 -19.84 21.67
N VAL A 96 -10.13 -20.18 21.06
CA VAL A 96 -9.66 -21.57 20.94
C VAL A 96 -9.08 -22.11 22.26
N ASN A 97 -8.68 -21.25 23.19
CA ASN A 97 -8.10 -21.68 24.47
C ASN A 97 -8.78 -21.14 25.76
N PRO A 98 -10.08 -21.39 26.00
CA PRO A 98 -10.77 -20.91 27.20
C PRO A 98 -10.33 -21.58 28.50
N TYR A 99 -9.57 -22.68 28.43
CA TYR A 99 -9.22 -23.54 29.56
C TYR A 99 -7.74 -23.56 29.91
N GLN A 100 -6.86 -22.87 29.17
CA GLN A 100 -5.43 -22.85 29.47
C GLN A 100 -5.09 -22.15 30.80
N SER A 101 -5.97 -21.30 31.31
CA SER A 101 -5.86 -20.69 32.64
C SER A 101 -6.58 -21.46 33.75
N MET A 102 -7.36 -22.50 33.42
CA MET A 102 -7.86 -23.49 34.38
C MET A 102 -6.90 -24.68 34.43
N ALA A 103 -5.64 -24.43 34.80
CA ALA A 103 -4.86 -25.44 35.48
C ALA A 103 -5.51 -25.62 36.86
N THR A 104 -6.52 -26.50 36.87
CA THR A 104 -7.16 -27.04 38.06
C THR A 104 -6.09 -27.56 39.01
N ASP A 105 -5.85 -26.85 40.10
CA ASP A 105 -5.33 -27.49 41.31
C ASP A 105 -6.45 -28.45 41.76
N GLY A 106 -6.29 -29.72 41.38
CA GLY A 106 -7.28 -30.77 41.56
C GLY A 106 -7.43 -31.12 43.02
N MET A 107 -8.21 -30.33 43.77
CA MET A 107 -8.55 -30.64 45.14
C MET A 107 -9.67 -31.69 45.16
N PHE A 108 -9.28 -32.95 45.34
CA PHE A 108 -10.19 -34.05 45.63
C PHE A 108 -10.79 -33.85 47.02
N TYR A 109 -12.10 -33.60 47.08
CA TYR A 109 -12.87 -33.74 48.32
C TYR A 109 -12.97 -35.23 48.66
N ASP A 110 -12.12 -35.72 49.55
CA ASP A 110 -12.34 -37.04 50.14
C ASP A 110 -13.57 -36.97 51.06
N LYS A 111 -14.51 -37.87 50.81
CA LYS A 111 -15.83 -37.89 51.44
C LYS A 111 -15.74 -38.67 52.76
N ARG A 112 -16.32 -38.07 53.81
CA ARG A 112 -16.70 -38.61 55.12
C ARG A 112 -16.57 -40.13 55.31
N LYS A 113 -15.91 -40.51 56.41
CA LYS A 113 -16.45 -41.44 57.41
C LYS A 113 -15.98 -41.06 58.81
#